data_AF-A0A7C7ZPY2-F1
#
_entry.id   AF-A0A7C7ZPY2-F1
#
_cell.length_a   1.000
_cell.length_b   1.000
_cell.length_c   1.000
_cell.angle_alpha   90.00
_cell.angle_beta   90.00
_cell.angle_gamma   90.00
#
_symmetry.space_group_name_H-M   'P 1'
#
loop_
_entity.id
_entity.type
_entity.pdbx_description
1 polymer ?
#
loop_
_entity_poly.entity_id
_entity_poly.type
_entity_poly.pdbx_seq_one_letter_code
_entity_poly.pdbx_strand_id
1 'polypeptide(L)' 'MALAEAEIITLDQAVNRIRKGRKAKVLSAETLQIDGQPVHVIKVLTQTGHVKKIRIKPKARH' A
#
# COMPACT_ATOMS: atom_id res chain seq x y z
N MET A 1 16.82 20.09 16.01
CA MET A 1 16.54 18.67 16.30
C MET A 1 15.85 18.09 15.08
N ALA A 2 16.55 17.26 14.30
CA ALA A 2 15.95 16.58 13.16
C ALA A 2 15.26 15.32 13.70
N LEU A 3 13.91 15.32 13.67
CA LEU A 3 13.13 14.11 13.92
C LEU A 3 13.51 13.12 12.82
N ALA A 4 14.07 11.98 13.21
CA ALA A 4 14.18 10.84 12.34
C ALA A 4 12.77 10.54 11.82
N GLU A 5 12.48 10.93 10.58
CA GLU A 5 11.32 10.44 9.86
C GLU A 5 11.56 8.94 9.71
N ALA A 6 11.02 8.17 10.65
CA ALA A 6 10.91 6.73 10.49
C ALA A 6 10.30 6.54 9.10
N GLU A 7 11.06 5.95 8.16
CA GLU A 7 10.66 5.86 6.74
C GLU A 7 9.41 4.99 6.65
N ILE A 8 8.26 5.64 6.85
CA ILE A 8 6.94 5.06 6.75
C ILE A 8 6.71 4.81 5.28
N ILE A 9 6.38 3.56 4.95
CA ILE A 9 6.02 3.23 3.57
C ILE A 9 4.85 4.11 3.15
N THR A 10 5.06 4.95 2.14
CA THR A 10 3.99 5.80 1.59
C THR A 10 3.04 4.99 0.71
N LEU A 11 1.87 5.55 0.41
CA LEU A 11 0.91 4.94 -0.51
C LEU A 11 1.54 4.65 -1.89
N ASP A 12 2.33 5.58 -2.42
CA ASP A 12 3.03 5.42 -3.71
C ASP A 12 4.09 4.32 -3.65
N GLN A 13 4.86 4.25 -2.57
CA GLN A 13 5.82 3.17 -2.37
C GLN A 13 5.12 1.82 -2.30
N ALA A 14 3.96 1.74 -1.63
CA ALA A 14 3.14 0.54 -1.56
C ALA A 14 2.59 0.13 -2.94
N VAL A 15 2.10 1.08 -3.74
CA VAL A 15 1.66 0.86 -5.12
C VAL A 15 2.81 0.36 -6.00
N ASN A 16 3.99 0.98 -5.90
CA ASN A 16 5.15 0.60 -6.69
C ASN A 16 5.65 -0.82 -6.36
N ARG A 17 5.61 -1.23 -5.08
CA ARG A 17 5.91 -2.62 -4.70
C ARG A 17 4.95 -3.62 -5.34
N ILE A 18 3.65 -3.29 -5.40
CA ILE A 18 2.64 -4.15 -6.03
C ILE A 18 2.87 -4.25 -7.54
N ARG A 19 3.15 -3.13 -8.22
CA ARG A 19 3.42 -3.09 -9.66
C ARG A 19 4.68 -3.87 -10.04
N LYS A 20 5.75 -3.81 -9.23
CA LYS A 20 6.99 -4.55 -9.48
C LYS A 20 6.85 -6.05 -9.26
N GLY A 21 6.04 -6.47 -8.28
CA GLY A 21 5.92 -7.88 -7.89
C GLY A 21 4.82 -8.67 -8.60
N ARG A 22 3.86 -8.04 -9.30
CA ARG A 22 2.69 -8.72 -9.85
C ARG A 22 2.30 -8.17 -11.22
N LYS A 23 1.94 -9.07 -12.15
CA LYS A 23 1.23 -8.74 -13.42
C LYS A 23 -0.24 -8.37 -13.15
N ALA A 24 -0.50 -7.46 -12.21
CA ALA A 24 -1.84 -7.04 -11.81
C ALA A 24 -2.00 -5.54 -12.04
N LYS A 25 -3.17 -5.12 -12.54
CA LYS A 25 -3.47 -3.70 -12.77
C LYS A 25 -4.00 -3.09 -11.49
N VAL A 26 -3.39 -2.00 -11.02
CA VAL A 26 -3.92 -1.23 -9.90
C VAL A 26 -5.15 -0.45 -10.36
N LEU A 27 -6.26 -0.59 -9.64
CA LEU A 27 -7.52 0.09 -9.94
C LEU A 27 -7.72 1.32 -9.05
N SER A 28 -7.29 1.23 -7.80
CA SER A 28 -7.45 2.30 -6.80
C SER A 28 -6.49 2.06 -5.64
N ALA A 29 -6.02 3.14 -5.03
CA ALA A 29 -5.14 3.12 -3.87
C ALA A 29 -5.57 4.26 -2.95
N GLU A 30 -5.75 3.96 -1.67
CA GLU A 30 -6.19 4.92 -0.66
C GLU A 30 -5.57 4.58 0.70
N THR A 31 -5.43 5.58 1.56
CA THR A 31 -5.04 5.38 2.96
C THR A 31 -6.27 5.49 3.82
N LEU A 32 -6.60 4.43 4.56
CA LEU A 32 -7.72 4.40 5.49
C LEU A 32 -7.22 4.41 6.92
N GLN A 33 -7.98 5.02 7.81
CA GLN A 33 -7.83 4.86 9.26
C GLN A 33 -8.60 3.60 9.69
N ILE A 34 -7.89 2.58 10.15
CA ILE A 34 -8.49 1.34 10.66
C ILE A 34 -7.93 1.13 12.06
N ASP A 35 -8.80 1.08 13.07
CA ASP A 35 -8.42 0.96 14.48
C ASP A 35 -7.43 2.05 14.94
N GLY A 36 -7.61 3.28 14.43
CA GLY A 36 -6.73 4.42 14.72
C GLY A 36 -5.34 4.34 14.06
N GLN A 37 -5.09 3.34 13.20
CA GLN A 37 -3.85 3.20 12.46
C GLN A 37 -4.08 3.50 10.98
N PRO A 38 -3.18 4.27 10.33
CA PRO A 38 -3.22 4.40 8.88
C PRO A 38 -2.94 3.04 8.24
N VAL A 39 -3.70 2.67 7.21
CA VAL A 39 -3.54 1.44 6.43
C VAL A 39 -3.73 1.76 4.96
N HIS A 40 -2.73 1.43 4.14
CA HIS A 40 -2.85 1.57 2.70
C HIS A 40 -3.67 0.42 2.12
N VAL A 41 -4.78 0.75 1.49
CA VAL A 41 -5.69 -0.20 0.83
C VAL A 41 -5.56 -0.01 -0.67
N ILE A 42 -5.13 -1.07 -1.36
CA ILE A 42 -4.88 -1.05 -2.79
C ILE A 42 -5.75 -2.12 -3.45
N LYS A 43 -6.61 -1.69 -4.38
CA LYS A 43 -7.44 -2.56 -5.21
C LYS A 43 -6.68 -2.91 -6.48
N VAL A 44 -6.55 -4.20 -6.75
CA VAL A 44 -5.90 -4.71 -7.96
C VAL A 44 -6.83 -5.62 -8.74
N LEU A 45 -6.82 -5.49 -10.06
CA LEU A 45 -7.41 -6.45 -10.98
C LEU A 45 -6.39 -7.56 -11.22
N THR A 46 -6.75 -8.79 -10.86
CA THR A 46 -5.97 -9.98 -11.17
C THR A 46 -6.14 -10.36 -12.64
N GLN A 47 -5.22 -11.18 -13.16
CA GLN A 47 -5.31 -11.68 -14.54
C GLN A 47 -6.56 -12.54 -14.78
N THR A 48 -7.13 -13.13 -13.74
CA THR A 48 -8.39 -13.89 -13.80
C THR A 48 -9.63 -12.99 -13.79
N GLY A 49 -9.48 -11.67 -13.87
CA GLY A 49 -10.59 -10.71 -13.86
C GLY A 49 -11.18 -10.39 -12.49
N HIS A 50 -10.59 -10.90 -11.40
CA HIS A 50 -11.09 -10.66 -10.05
C HIS A 50 -10.45 -9.41 -9.42
N VAL A 51 -11.21 -8.70 -8.59
CA VAL A 51 -10.69 -7.57 -7.81
C VAL A 51 -10.21 -8.09 -6.45
N LYS A 52 -8.92 -7.89 -6.15
CA LYS A 52 -8.35 -8.18 -4.84
C LYS A 52 -8.03 -6.90 -4.09
N LYS A 53 -8.37 -6.85 -2.80
CA LYS A 53 -7.95 -5.78 -1.88
C LYS A 53 -6.68 -6.21 -1.16
N ILE A 54 -5.64 -5.41 -1.26
CA ILE A 54 -4.35 -5.59 -0.56
C ILE A 54 -4.27 -4.51 0.51
N ARG A 55 -4.05 -4.92 1.76
CA ARG A 55 -3.87 -4.02 2.90
C ARG A 55 -2.41 -4.04 3.32
N ILE A 56 -1.80 -2.86 3.38
CA ILE A 56 -0.40 -2.69 3.78
C ILE A 56 -0.39 -1.73 4.97
N LYS A 57 0.12 -2.22 6.10
CA LYS A 57 0.38 -1.33 7.24
C LYS A 57 1.64 -0.50 6.93
N PRO A 58 1.60 0.84 7.10
CA PRO A 58 2.76 1.70 7.11
C PRO A 58 3.64 1.30 8.29
N LYS A 59 4.57 0.36 8.05
CA LYS A 59 5.64 0.05 9.00
C LYS A 59 6.84 0.92 8.63
N ALA A 60 7.44 1.54 9.63
CA ALA A 60 8.78 2.09 9.51
C ALA A 60 9.76 0.97 9.15
N ARG A 61 10.65 1.21 8.19
CA ARG A 61 11.83 0.37 8.02
C ARG A 61 12.69 0.54 9.28
N HIS A 62 12.92 -0.55 10.01
CA HIS A 62 13.94 -0.64 11.05
C HIS A 62 15.25 -1.13 10.43
#